data_AF-A0A964RXF7-F1
#
_entry.id   AF-A0A964RXF7-F1
#
_cell.length_a   1.000
_cell.length_b   1.000
_cell.length_c   1.000
_cell.angle_alpha   90.00
_cell.angle_beta   90.00
_cell.angle_gamma   90.00
#
_symmetry.space_group_name_H-M   'P 1'
#
loop_
_entity.id
_entity.type
_entity.pdbx_description
1 polymer ?
#
loop_
_entity_poly.entity_id
_entity_poly.type
_entity_poly.pdbx_seq_one_letter_code
_entity_poly.pdbx_strand_id
1 'polypeptide(L)'
;MTESIENKILAKIKKNRRGRIFFVDDFIAVAMAKTVNKTLERLATKGELTRIARGIYTRPEMSKLLGQPLTPSTEVIAKAIAKRDRARILPTGTYALNMLGLSTQVPMNVVYLTDGAARKIQLGKRSILFKKTTPKNLAVEGELTGLAIQALRVLEKDKVTPEQEAKIIEFLKKEKPEVLERDIALAPEWIRQIMRKALPEKP
;
A
#
# COMPACT_ATOMS: atom_id res chain seq x y z
N MET A 1 41.59 7.19 1.92
CA MET A 1 40.82 8.20 1.15
C MET A 1 39.39 8.21 1.67
N THR A 2 38.86 9.36 2.05
CA THR A 2 37.48 9.47 2.54
C THR A 2 36.52 9.22 1.39
N GLU A 3 35.79 8.10 1.43
CA GLU A 3 34.80 7.77 0.41
C GLU A 3 33.73 8.88 0.33
N SER A 4 33.42 9.35 -0.88
CA SER A 4 32.46 10.45 -1.08
C SER A 4 31.06 10.05 -0.59
N ILE A 5 30.27 11.04 -0.13
CA ILE A 5 28.88 10.82 0.32
C ILE A 5 28.05 10.12 -0.77
N GLU A 6 28.27 10.48 -2.03
CA GLU A 6 27.61 9.85 -3.17
C GLU A 6 27.95 8.36 -3.29
N ASN A 7 29.23 8.00 -3.17
CA ASN A 7 29.66 6.61 -3.26
C ASN A 7 29.09 5.76 -2.12
N LYS A 8 29.09 6.31 -0.89
CA LYS A 8 28.47 5.64 0.28
C LYS A 8 26.97 5.39 0.07
N ILE A 9 26.24 6.39 -0.42
CA ILE A 9 24.80 6.27 -0.72
C ILE A 9 24.58 5.24 -1.85
N LEU A 10 25.36 5.33 -2.93
CA LEU A 10 25.25 4.44 -4.08
C LEU A 10 25.56 2.99 -3.71
N ALA A 11 26.60 2.74 -2.92
CA ALA A 11 26.96 1.42 -2.42
C ALA A 11 25.82 0.80 -1.59
N LYS A 12 25.20 1.59 -0.70
CA LYS A 12 24.04 1.14 0.09
C LYS A 12 22.84 0.79 -0.80
N ILE A 13 22.61 1.54 -1.87
CA ILE A 13 21.54 1.26 -2.85
C ILE A 13 21.84 -0.01 -3.64
N LYS A 14 23.08 -0.18 -4.15
CA LYS A 14 23.48 -1.34 -4.97
C LYS A 14 23.46 -2.66 -4.20
N LYS A 15 23.64 -2.64 -2.87
CA LYS A 15 23.51 -3.82 -1.98
C LYS A 15 22.08 -4.37 -1.86
N ASN A 16 21.07 -3.63 -2.32
CA ASN A 16 19.67 -4.01 -2.19
C ASN A 16 19.07 -4.47 -3.50
N ARG A 17 18.06 -5.35 -3.47
CA ARG A 17 17.36 -5.79 -4.70
C ARG A 17 16.85 -4.63 -5.57
N ARG A 18 16.80 -4.86 -6.89
CA ARG A 18 16.12 -3.94 -7.83
C ARG A 18 14.64 -3.80 -7.44
N GLY A 19 14.05 -2.65 -7.75
CA GLY A 19 12.69 -2.32 -7.34
C GLY A 19 12.51 -1.94 -5.86
N ARG A 20 13.57 -2.00 -5.03
CA ARG A 20 13.50 -1.50 -3.64
C ARG A 20 13.31 0.02 -3.64
N ILE A 21 12.34 0.47 -2.85
CA ILE A 21 12.05 1.88 -2.60
C ILE A 21 13.01 2.41 -1.52
N PHE A 22 13.46 3.64 -1.73
CA PHE A 22 14.33 4.39 -0.83
C PHE A 22 13.75 5.77 -0.54
N PHE A 23 13.95 6.20 0.69
CA PHE A 23 13.61 7.53 1.20
C PHE A 23 14.87 8.26 1.65
N VAL A 24 14.75 9.57 1.85
CA VAL A 24 15.84 10.40 2.41
C VAL A 24 16.29 9.86 3.76
N ASP A 25 15.33 9.45 4.59
CA ASP A 25 15.53 8.92 5.94
C ASP A 25 16.42 7.66 5.97
N ASP A 26 16.49 6.91 4.87
CA ASP A 26 17.37 5.74 4.77
C ASP A 26 18.86 6.12 4.81
N PHE A 27 19.22 7.39 4.59
CA PHE A 27 20.61 7.84 4.44
C PHE A 27 21.02 8.96 5.42
N ILE A 28 20.19 9.30 6.40
CA ILE A 28 20.50 10.37 7.38
C ILE A 28 21.74 10.07 8.23
N ALA A 29 22.10 8.79 8.40
CA ALA A 29 23.34 8.38 9.05
C ALA A 29 24.60 8.66 8.21
N VAL A 30 24.45 8.92 6.90
CA VAL A 30 25.56 9.21 5.99
C VAL A 30 25.81 10.71 5.87
N ALA A 31 24.74 11.51 5.78
CA ALA A 31 24.81 12.96 5.67
C ALA A 31 23.49 13.64 6.08
N MET A 32 23.52 14.95 6.27
CA MET A 32 22.32 15.75 6.53
C MET A 32 21.29 15.62 5.40
N ALA A 33 20.00 15.71 5.75
CA ALA A 33 18.88 15.52 4.82
C ALA A 33 18.95 16.37 3.55
N LYS A 34 19.44 17.63 3.65
CA LYS A 34 19.64 18.52 2.48
C LYS A 34 20.67 17.95 1.50
N THR A 35 21.78 17.43 2.00
CA THR A 35 22.87 16.83 1.21
C THR A 35 22.44 15.49 0.61
N VAL A 36 21.72 14.66 1.38
CA VAL A 36 21.13 13.41 0.89
C VAL A 36 20.18 13.69 -0.25
N ASN A 37 19.24 14.65 -0.10
CA ASN A 37 18.29 15.00 -1.16
C ASN A 37 19.01 15.39 -2.46
N LYS A 38 19.96 16.32 -2.41
CA LYS A 38 20.76 16.72 -3.58
C LYS A 38 21.50 15.54 -4.22
N THR A 39 22.03 14.64 -3.39
CA THR A 39 22.76 13.47 -3.87
C THR A 39 21.84 12.47 -4.56
N LEU A 40 20.67 12.16 -3.98
CA LEU A 40 19.67 11.28 -4.58
C LEU A 40 19.12 11.85 -5.89
N GLU A 41 18.88 13.16 -5.95
CA GLU A 41 18.48 13.84 -7.20
C GLU A 41 19.55 13.68 -8.28
N ARG A 42 20.82 13.91 -7.95
CA ARG A 42 21.92 13.74 -8.90
C ARG A 42 22.09 12.28 -9.35
N LEU A 43 21.97 11.32 -8.44
CA LEU A 43 22.00 9.88 -8.79
C LEU A 43 20.83 9.49 -9.70
N ALA A 44 19.65 10.10 -9.51
CA ALA A 44 18.52 9.89 -10.39
C ALA A 44 18.77 10.49 -11.79
N THR A 45 19.35 11.69 -11.88
CA THR A 45 19.75 12.28 -13.17
C THR A 45 20.79 11.43 -13.90
N LYS A 46 21.69 10.76 -13.18
CA LYS A 46 22.68 9.82 -13.73
C LYS A 46 22.08 8.45 -14.15
N GLY A 47 20.81 8.19 -13.89
CA GLY A 47 20.15 6.92 -14.18
C GLY A 47 20.46 5.79 -13.19
N GLU A 48 21.19 6.05 -12.11
CA GLU A 48 21.47 5.07 -11.04
C GLU A 48 20.23 4.81 -10.16
N LEU A 49 19.28 5.74 -10.18
CA LEU A 49 18.00 5.68 -9.49
C LEU A 49 16.86 6.15 -10.39
N THR A 50 15.66 5.65 -10.14
CA THR A 50 14.43 6.23 -10.72
C THR A 50 13.69 7.01 -9.65
N ARG A 51 13.44 8.30 -9.89
CA ARG A 51 12.61 9.12 -9.00
C ARG A 51 11.13 8.77 -9.23
N ILE A 52 10.45 8.30 -8.20
CA ILE A 52 9.02 7.96 -8.24
C ILE A 52 8.17 9.18 -7.87
N ALA A 53 8.58 9.88 -6.82
CA ALA A 53 7.95 11.12 -6.36
C ALA A 53 9.00 11.98 -5.64
N ARG A 54 8.61 13.15 -5.12
CA ARG A 54 9.49 13.98 -4.29
C ARG A 54 9.93 13.19 -3.04
N GLY A 55 11.23 12.94 -2.91
CA GLY A 55 11.80 12.23 -1.77
C GLY A 55 11.58 10.71 -1.79
N ILE A 56 11.11 10.15 -2.91
CA ILE A 56 10.85 8.71 -3.08
C ILE A 56 11.56 8.24 -4.34
N TYR A 57 12.49 7.31 -4.18
CA TYR A 57 13.32 6.78 -5.26
C TYR A 57 13.22 5.26 -5.26
N THR A 58 13.51 4.64 -6.40
CA THR A 58 13.66 3.18 -6.48
C THR A 58 14.95 2.82 -7.18
N ARG A 59 15.55 1.70 -6.79
CA ARG A 59 16.59 1.08 -7.61
C ARG A 59 15.97 0.67 -8.95
N PRO A 60 16.55 1.08 -10.10
CA PRO A 60 15.98 0.79 -11.40
C PRO A 60 15.86 -0.72 -11.61
N GLU A 61 14.70 -1.11 -12.12
CA GLU A 61 14.41 -2.45 -12.58
C GLU A 61 13.87 -2.34 -13.99
N MET A 62 14.24 -3.27 -14.87
CA MET A 62 13.76 -3.28 -16.25
C MET A 62 12.80 -4.45 -16.41
N SER A 63 11.64 -4.18 -17.01
CA SER A 63 10.75 -5.26 -17.44
C SER A 63 11.41 -6.00 -18.60
N LYS A 64 11.69 -7.29 -18.42
CA LYS A 64 12.22 -8.16 -19.50
C LYS A 64 11.25 -8.26 -20.67
N LEU A 65 9.95 -8.14 -20.41
CA LEU A 65 8.88 -8.26 -21.41
C LEU A 65 8.68 -6.96 -22.20
N LEU A 66 8.72 -5.81 -21.51
CA LEU A 66 8.38 -4.51 -22.10
C LEU A 66 9.60 -3.69 -22.52
N GLY A 67 10.81 -4.08 -22.10
CA GLY A 67 12.04 -3.31 -22.33
C GLY A 67 12.05 -1.93 -21.65
N GLN A 68 11.13 -1.68 -20.71
CA GLN A 68 10.93 -0.38 -20.06
C GLN A 68 11.23 -0.43 -18.55
N PRO A 69 11.57 0.72 -17.93
CA PRO A 69 11.73 0.82 -16.48
C PRO A 69 10.46 0.39 -15.74
N LEU A 70 10.59 -0.63 -14.91
CA LEU A 70 9.53 -1.13 -14.05
C LEU A 70 9.45 -0.24 -12.81
N THR A 71 8.32 0.46 -12.67
CA THR A 71 8.00 1.19 -11.44
C THR A 71 7.24 0.24 -10.51
N PRO A 72 7.57 0.19 -9.20
CA PRO A 72 6.78 -0.56 -8.23
C PRO A 72 5.30 -0.20 -8.29
N SER A 73 4.42 -1.15 -7.96
CA SER A 73 2.98 -0.89 -7.95
C SER A 73 2.62 0.20 -6.93
N THR A 74 1.47 0.86 -7.13
CA THR A 74 0.95 1.86 -6.20
C THR A 74 0.77 1.30 -4.79
N GLU A 75 0.43 0.02 -4.67
CA GLU A 75 0.34 -0.71 -3.40
C GLU A 75 1.69 -0.84 -2.71
N VAL A 76 2.73 -1.29 -3.42
CA VAL A 76 4.09 -1.41 -2.86
C VAL A 76 4.61 -0.06 -2.40
N ILE A 77 4.34 1.00 -3.16
CA ILE A 77 4.69 2.37 -2.80
C ILE A 77 3.91 2.82 -1.56
N ALA A 78 2.60 2.59 -1.50
CA ALA A 78 1.77 2.95 -0.35
C ALA A 78 2.24 2.25 0.93
N LYS A 79 2.46 0.92 0.88
CA LYS A 79 2.97 0.11 2.00
C LYS A 79 4.37 0.58 2.46
N ALA A 80 5.26 0.93 1.52
CA ALA A 80 6.59 1.47 1.86
C ALA A 80 6.50 2.83 2.56
N ILE A 81 5.61 3.72 2.09
CA ILE A 81 5.36 5.02 2.71
C ILE A 81 4.79 4.85 4.13
N ALA A 82 3.79 3.99 4.29
CA ALA A 82 3.18 3.70 5.59
C ALA A 82 4.20 3.17 6.60
N LYS A 83 5.07 2.24 6.16
CA LYS A 83 6.16 1.71 6.98
C LYS A 83 7.15 2.79 7.42
N ARG A 84 7.57 3.68 6.52
CA ARG A 84 8.45 4.81 6.85
C ARG A 84 7.83 5.71 7.91
N ASP A 85 6.56 6.06 7.70
CA ASP A 85 5.82 6.96 8.58
C ASP A 85 5.33 6.29 9.87
N ARG A 86 5.58 4.98 10.04
CA ARG A 86 5.06 4.17 11.15
C ARG A 86 3.54 4.28 11.30
N ALA A 87 2.85 4.37 10.17
CA ALA A 87 1.41 4.52 10.09
C ALA A 87 0.77 3.24 9.56
N ARG A 88 -0.47 2.98 9.96
CA ARG A 88 -1.31 1.95 9.36
C ARG A 88 -2.05 2.54 8.18
N ILE A 89 -2.29 1.69 7.18
CA ILE A 89 -3.08 2.06 6.00
C ILE A 89 -4.06 0.94 5.65
N LEU A 90 -5.22 1.32 5.12
CA LEU A 90 -6.23 0.37 4.65
C LEU A 90 -6.83 0.84 3.32
N PRO A 91 -6.80 0.03 2.25
CA PRO A 91 -7.43 0.38 0.97
C PRO A 91 -8.93 0.66 1.14
N THR A 92 -9.47 1.64 0.43
CA THR A 92 -10.90 1.99 0.49
C THR A 92 -11.43 2.48 -0.85
N GLY A 93 -12.75 2.75 -0.93
CA GLY A 93 -13.41 3.23 -2.13
C GLY A 93 -13.40 2.22 -3.28
N THR A 94 -13.38 2.71 -4.51
CA THR A 94 -13.33 1.87 -5.73
C THR A 94 -12.09 0.99 -5.79
N TYR A 95 -11.01 1.40 -5.13
CA TYR A 95 -9.80 0.58 -5.06
C TYR A 95 -10.01 -0.68 -4.22
N ALA A 96 -10.76 -0.60 -3.12
CA ALA A 96 -11.11 -1.80 -2.35
C ALA A 96 -11.97 -2.79 -3.15
N LEU A 97 -12.96 -2.26 -3.90
CA LEU A 97 -13.78 -3.08 -4.80
C LEU A 97 -12.95 -3.77 -5.89
N ASN A 98 -12.00 -3.03 -6.47
CA ASN A 98 -11.11 -3.58 -7.50
C ASN A 98 -10.19 -4.68 -6.95
N MET A 99 -9.62 -4.49 -5.75
CA MET A 99 -8.78 -5.51 -5.11
C MET A 99 -9.54 -6.80 -4.78
N LEU A 100 -10.85 -6.73 -4.52
CA LEU A 100 -11.72 -7.89 -4.30
C LEU A 100 -12.28 -8.50 -5.60
N GLY A 101 -11.98 -7.94 -6.77
CA GLY A 101 -12.58 -8.39 -8.04
C GLY A 101 -14.08 -8.10 -8.15
N LEU A 102 -14.60 -7.16 -7.36
CA LEU A 102 -15.98 -6.65 -7.42
C LEU A 102 -16.12 -5.51 -8.45
N SER A 103 -14.99 -4.95 -8.90
CA SER A 103 -14.93 -3.98 -9.99
C SER A 103 -13.74 -4.24 -10.91
N THR A 104 -13.95 -4.11 -12.22
CA THR A 104 -12.89 -4.19 -13.24
C THR A 104 -12.19 -2.86 -13.46
N GLN A 105 -12.73 -1.76 -12.91
CA GLN A 105 -12.16 -0.43 -13.08
C GLN A 105 -10.86 -0.30 -12.28
N VAL A 106 -9.75 -0.08 -12.99
CA VAL A 106 -8.45 0.20 -12.37
C VAL A 106 -8.37 1.71 -12.06
N PRO A 107 -8.43 2.13 -10.79
CA PRO A 107 -8.47 3.54 -10.46
C PRO A 107 -7.11 4.22 -10.67
N MET A 108 -7.12 5.38 -11.34
CA MET A 108 -5.92 6.23 -11.47
C MET A 108 -5.50 6.86 -10.15
N ASN A 109 -6.46 7.05 -9.24
CA ASN A 109 -6.26 7.62 -7.91
C ASN A 109 -6.68 6.58 -6.87
N VAL A 110 -5.72 5.90 -6.25
CA VAL A 110 -5.99 4.94 -5.19
C VAL A 110 -6.15 5.67 -3.86
N VAL A 111 -7.09 5.22 -3.03
CA VAL A 111 -7.39 5.85 -1.74
C VAL A 111 -7.10 4.86 -0.61
N TYR A 112 -6.36 5.33 0.39
CA TYR A 112 -6.09 4.61 1.62
C TYR A 112 -6.57 5.42 2.81
N LEU A 113 -7.24 4.76 3.76
CA LEU A 113 -7.41 5.29 5.10
C LEU A 113 -6.07 5.19 5.84
N THR A 114 -5.75 6.14 6.72
CA THR A 114 -4.54 6.11 7.55
C THR A 114 -4.74 6.78 8.90
N ASP A 115 -3.99 6.35 9.92
CA ASP A 115 -3.84 7.06 11.19
C ASP A 115 -2.64 8.04 11.18
N GLY A 116 -1.86 8.05 10.10
CA GLY A 116 -0.78 9.00 9.84
C GLY A 116 -1.24 10.32 9.22
N ALA A 117 -0.31 10.99 8.55
CA ALA A 117 -0.56 12.28 7.90
C ALA A 117 -1.45 12.13 6.65
N ALA A 118 -2.54 12.90 6.59
CA ALA A 118 -3.35 13.02 5.39
C ALA A 118 -2.58 13.80 4.32
N ARG A 119 -2.45 13.23 3.12
CA ARG A 119 -1.78 13.87 1.98
C ARG A 119 -2.04 13.12 0.68
N LYS A 120 -1.82 13.80 -0.44
CA LYS A 120 -1.82 13.22 -1.78
C LYS A 120 -0.38 13.09 -2.30
N ILE A 121 -0.02 11.91 -2.80
CA ILE A 121 1.26 11.65 -3.45
C ILE A 121 1.02 11.43 -4.93
N GLN A 122 1.59 12.29 -5.77
CA GLN A 122 1.53 12.16 -7.23
C GLN A 122 2.60 11.19 -7.73
N LEU A 123 2.20 10.22 -8.54
CA LEU A 123 3.02 9.16 -9.13
C LEU A 123 2.87 9.19 -10.66
N GLY A 124 3.51 10.16 -11.31
CA GLY A 124 3.30 10.42 -12.74
C GLY A 124 1.83 10.76 -13.02
N LYS A 125 1.13 9.93 -13.81
CA LYS A 125 -0.31 10.09 -14.10
C LYS A 125 -1.23 9.55 -13.00
N ARG A 126 -0.71 8.70 -12.10
CA ARG A 126 -1.47 8.09 -10.99
C ARG A 126 -1.27 8.88 -9.70
N SER A 127 -2.12 8.67 -8.71
CA SER A 127 -1.87 9.22 -7.36
C SER A 127 -2.33 8.29 -6.24
N ILE A 128 -1.73 8.48 -5.06
CA ILE A 128 -2.15 7.85 -3.81
C ILE A 128 -2.71 8.96 -2.91
N LEU A 129 -3.95 8.82 -2.46
CA LEU A 129 -4.56 9.69 -1.47
C LEU A 129 -4.65 8.98 -0.12
N PHE A 130 -3.92 9.50 0.87
CA PHE A 130 -4.06 9.10 2.26
C PHE A 130 -5.10 9.98 2.95
N LYS A 131 -6.23 9.40 3.33
CA LYS A 131 -7.30 10.05 4.10
C LYS A 131 -7.16 9.67 5.57
N LYS A 132 -7.14 10.67 6.45
CA LYS A 132 -7.06 10.42 7.89
C LYS A 132 -8.33 9.72 8.38
N THR A 133 -8.18 8.75 9.26
CA THR A 133 -9.28 8.09 9.96
C THR A 133 -8.91 7.86 11.43
N THR A 134 -9.87 7.38 12.21
CA THR A 134 -9.61 7.00 13.60
C THR A 134 -8.89 5.65 13.69
N PRO A 135 -8.01 5.44 14.68
CA PRO A 135 -7.33 4.16 14.91
C PRO A 135 -8.28 2.95 14.97
N LYS A 136 -9.51 3.15 15.46
CA LYS A 136 -10.56 2.12 15.49
C LYS A 136 -10.88 1.54 14.11
N ASN A 137 -10.91 2.37 13.06
CA ASN A 137 -11.19 1.92 11.70
C ASN A 137 -10.01 1.16 11.06
N LEU A 138 -8.83 1.16 11.70
CA LEU A 138 -7.61 0.46 11.28
C LEU A 138 -7.18 -0.61 12.30
N ALA A 139 -8.07 -0.96 13.23
CA ALA A 139 -7.80 -1.93 14.28
C ALA A 139 -7.88 -3.39 13.80
N VAL A 140 -8.43 -3.60 12.61
CA VAL A 140 -8.54 -4.92 11.97
C VAL A 140 -7.14 -5.49 11.73
N GLU A 141 -6.91 -6.72 12.17
CA GLU A 141 -5.62 -7.41 12.06
C GLU A 141 -5.43 -8.03 10.66
N GLY A 142 -6.48 -8.65 10.12
CA GLY A 142 -6.47 -9.32 8.83
C GLY A 142 -6.52 -8.34 7.65
N GLU A 143 -5.57 -8.47 6.73
CA GLU A 143 -5.56 -7.66 5.50
C GLU A 143 -6.81 -7.93 4.66
N LEU A 144 -7.24 -9.19 4.55
CA LEU A 144 -8.40 -9.56 3.74
C LEU A 144 -9.70 -9.13 4.42
N THR A 145 -9.77 -9.30 5.74
CA THR A 145 -10.90 -8.83 6.55
C THR A 145 -11.10 -7.33 6.43
N GLY A 146 -10.03 -6.55 6.59
CA GLY A 146 -10.10 -5.09 6.51
C GLY A 146 -10.57 -4.63 5.14
N LEU A 147 -10.08 -5.28 4.08
CA LEU A 147 -10.47 -4.99 2.71
C LEU A 147 -11.95 -5.30 2.45
N ALA A 148 -12.44 -6.46 2.92
CA ALA A 148 -13.84 -6.85 2.80
C ALA A 148 -14.77 -5.85 3.53
N ILE A 149 -14.41 -5.43 4.75
CA ILE A 149 -15.17 -4.41 5.49
C ILE A 149 -15.24 -3.11 4.69
N GLN A 150 -14.14 -2.65 4.09
CA GLN A 150 -14.13 -1.42 3.31
C GLN A 150 -14.93 -1.55 2.01
N ALA A 151 -14.85 -2.68 1.33
CA ALA A 151 -15.65 -2.93 0.13
C ALA A 151 -17.15 -2.96 0.44
N LEU A 152 -17.56 -3.65 1.50
CA LEU A 152 -18.95 -3.69 1.94
C LEU A 152 -19.45 -2.28 2.31
N ARG A 153 -18.65 -1.48 3.02
CA ARG A 153 -18.99 -0.07 3.30
C ARG A 153 -19.22 0.76 2.04
N VAL A 154 -18.51 0.46 0.95
CA VAL A 154 -18.66 1.16 -0.34
C VAL A 154 -19.89 0.68 -1.10
N LEU A 155 -20.21 -0.62 -1.03
CA LEU A 155 -21.41 -1.16 -1.66
C LEU A 155 -22.68 -0.70 -0.97
N GLU A 156 -22.66 -0.50 0.35
CA GLU A 156 -23.83 -0.21 1.20
C GLU A 156 -24.79 -1.41 1.33
N LYS A 157 -25.47 -1.52 2.49
CA LYS A 157 -26.23 -2.71 2.89
C LYS A 157 -27.24 -3.17 1.83
N ASP A 158 -27.98 -2.25 1.23
CA ASP A 158 -29.13 -2.57 0.37
C ASP A 158 -28.75 -2.74 -1.11
N LYS A 159 -27.47 -2.64 -1.47
CA LYS A 159 -27.00 -2.76 -2.86
C LYS A 159 -26.02 -3.92 -3.08
N VAL A 160 -25.72 -4.70 -2.05
CA VAL A 160 -24.88 -5.90 -2.19
C VAL A 160 -25.70 -6.98 -2.91
N THR A 161 -25.24 -7.41 -4.09
CA THR A 161 -25.88 -8.52 -4.81
C THR A 161 -25.45 -9.88 -4.26
N PRO A 162 -26.25 -10.95 -4.44
CA PRO A 162 -25.87 -12.30 -4.01
C PRO A 162 -24.52 -12.77 -4.58
N GLU A 163 -24.19 -12.40 -5.82
CA GLU A 163 -22.93 -12.75 -6.47
C GLU A 163 -21.74 -12.00 -5.84
N GLN A 164 -21.94 -10.74 -5.47
CA GLN A 164 -20.93 -9.95 -4.76
C GLN A 164 -20.71 -10.51 -3.36
N GLU A 165 -21.77 -10.86 -2.65
CA GLU A 165 -21.69 -11.48 -1.34
C GLU A 165 -20.91 -12.81 -1.39
N ALA A 166 -21.26 -13.68 -2.34
CA ALA A 166 -20.56 -14.96 -2.53
C ALA A 166 -19.06 -14.76 -2.81
N LYS A 167 -18.69 -13.79 -3.66
CA LYS A 167 -17.27 -13.45 -3.92
C LYS A 167 -16.56 -12.96 -2.66
N ILE A 168 -17.21 -12.13 -1.85
CA ILE A 168 -16.63 -11.62 -0.60
C ILE A 168 -16.43 -12.77 0.40
N ILE A 169 -17.39 -13.67 0.53
CA ILE A 169 -17.29 -14.86 1.39
C ILE A 169 -16.12 -15.74 0.95
N GLU A 170 -16.03 -16.07 -0.35
CA GLU A 170 -14.91 -16.85 -0.90
C GLU A 170 -13.55 -16.18 -0.70
N PHE A 171 -13.50 -14.85 -0.74
CA PHE A 171 -12.30 -14.10 -0.43
C PHE A 171 -11.92 -14.17 1.05
N LEU A 172 -12.90 -14.03 1.95
CA LEU A 172 -12.71 -14.10 3.40
C LEU A 172 -12.27 -15.49 3.88
N LYS A 173 -12.70 -16.57 3.22
CA LYS A 173 -12.25 -17.95 3.51
C LYS A 173 -10.74 -18.15 3.36
N LYS A 174 -10.03 -17.25 2.67
CA LYS A 174 -8.56 -17.28 2.52
C LYS A 174 -7.83 -16.67 3.71
N GLU A 175 -8.56 -15.96 4.59
CA GLU A 175 -8.02 -15.42 5.84
C GLU A 175 -7.96 -16.52 6.88
N LYS A 176 -7.06 -16.37 7.86
CA LYS A 176 -7.01 -17.31 8.99
C LYS A 176 -8.32 -17.22 9.79
N PRO A 177 -9.00 -18.35 10.08
CA PRO A 177 -10.28 -18.34 10.80
C PRO A 177 -10.20 -17.60 12.15
N GLU A 178 -9.10 -17.73 12.88
CA GLU A 178 -8.92 -17.09 14.19
C GLU A 178 -8.80 -15.57 14.08
N VAL A 179 -8.17 -15.08 12.99
CA VAL A 179 -8.06 -13.64 12.70
C VAL A 179 -9.43 -13.10 12.29
N LEU A 180 -10.12 -13.82 11.40
CA LEU A 180 -11.47 -13.45 10.95
C LEU A 180 -12.45 -13.37 12.14
N GLU A 181 -12.45 -14.35 13.05
CA GLU A 181 -13.34 -14.36 14.21
C GLU A 181 -13.13 -13.15 15.13
N ARG A 182 -11.88 -12.76 15.38
CA ARG A 182 -11.55 -11.55 16.18
C ARG A 182 -12.00 -10.27 15.47
N ASP A 183 -11.72 -10.17 14.18
CA ASP A 183 -11.96 -8.96 13.41
C ASP A 183 -13.44 -8.71 13.12
N ILE A 184 -14.28 -9.76 13.05
CA ILE A 184 -15.74 -9.63 12.91
C ILE A 184 -16.29 -8.70 14.00
N ALA A 185 -15.80 -8.77 15.23
CA ALA A 185 -16.26 -7.91 16.32
C ALA A 185 -16.02 -6.40 16.05
N LEU A 186 -15.09 -6.05 15.17
CA LEU A 186 -14.77 -4.65 14.83
C LEU A 186 -15.67 -4.07 13.74
N ALA A 187 -16.39 -4.91 12.99
CA ALA A 187 -17.26 -4.49 11.90
C ALA A 187 -18.66 -4.05 12.37
N PRO A 188 -19.39 -3.22 11.59
CA PRO A 188 -20.82 -2.96 11.80
C PRO A 188 -21.66 -4.24 11.71
N GLU A 189 -22.77 -4.31 12.45
CA GLU A 189 -23.54 -5.57 12.62
C GLU A 189 -23.95 -6.24 11.31
N TRP A 190 -24.44 -5.49 10.33
CA TRP A 190 -24.83 -6.06 9.04
C TRP A 190 -23.64 -6.65 8.25
N ILE A 191 -22.44 -6.08 8.39
CA ILE A 191 -21.21 -6.64 7.80
C ILE A 191 -20.83 -7.92 8.54
N ARG A 192 -20.98 -7.95 9.87
CA ARG A 192 -20.71 -9.16 10.67
C ARG A 192 -21.53 -10.34 10.20
N GLN A 193 -22.81 -10.12 9.88
CA GLN A 193 -23.71 -11.17 9.40
C GLN A 193 -23.19 -11.83 8.12
N ILE A 194 -22.66 -11.05 7.17
CA ILE A 194 -22.05 -11.57 5.93
C ILE A 194 -20.75 -12.30 6.25
N MET A 195 -19.87 -11.69 7.04
CA MET A 195 -18.55 -12.25 7.35
C MET A 195 -18.64 -13.58 8.13
N ARG A 196 -19.63 -13.73 9.02
CA ARG A 196 -19.86 -14.97 9.77
C ARG A 196 -20.13 -16.17 8.86
N LYS A 197 -20.73 -15.96 7.68
CA LYS A 197 -20.94 -17.02 6.68
C LYS A 197 -19.63 -17.57 6.09
N ALA A 198 -18.51 -16.87 6.27
CA ALA A 198 -17.19 -17.32 5.82
C ALA A 198 -16.42 -18.10 6.89
N LEU A 199 -16.89 -18.15 8.14
CA LEU A 199 -16.27 -18.97 9.18
C LEU A 199 -16.59 -20.46 8.93
N PRO A 200 -15.65 -21.37 9.24
CA PRO A 200 -15.95 -22.80 9.23
C PRO A 200 -17.05 -23.12 10.25
N GLU A 201 -17.89 -24.10 9.95
CA GLU A 201 -18.86 -24.61 10.92
C GLU A 201 -18.09 -25.18 12.13
N LYS A 202 -18.48 -24.76 13.34
CA LYS A 202 -17.92 -25.33 14.57
C LYS A 202 -18.41 -26.78 14.68
N PRO A 203 -17.52 -27.76 14.94
CA PRO A 203 -17.90 -29.16 15.08
C PRO A 203 -18.85 -29.38 16.26
#